data_AF-A0A8C2K8X9-F1
#
_entry.id   AF-A0A8C2K8X9-F1
#
_cell.length_a   1.000
_cell.length_b   1.000
_cell.length_c   1.000
_cell.angle_alpha   90.00
_cell.angle_beta   90.00
_cell.angle_gamma   90.00
#
_symmetry.space_group_name_H-M   'P 1'
#
loop_
_entity.id
_entity.type
_entity.pdbx_description
1 polymer ?
#
loop_
_entity_poly.entity_id
_entity_poly.type
_entity_poly.pdbx_seq_one_letter_code
_entity_poly.pdbx_strand_id
1 'polypeptide(L)'
;STEERKPHRKSLILGKLDFTFVGLNLNLSDCPPLGLESLKVSDDQLESSSYLSVGLGPHRGRLNIQSGLEDDDEYDGAWCAGVEDQEQWLQLNALRPTLFTGVILQGRNSIWSLNWVRTYKVQFSNDSSVWQPCMNGSEEAVFIGNEDLETPVLALFPEPSVAQYIRINPQTWFSNGTICLRAEVLGCPVPDPDSPHFSETESGSSDDLDFRHHNYNEMRKLMKSVNDKCPNITRIYTIGRSYTGLKLYVMEISDNPGKHELGEPEFRYVAGMHGNEVLGRELLLNLMQYICREYNQGNQRVIQLVKDTRIHLLPSMNPDGYETAYEKGSELSGWALGRYSFEGIDMNHNFPDLNNIMWDAQELAINKRRVSNHYIPMPEYYTSTEALVHYYRQCFTFALGGGATGARLTLKLDPDQDPRLDWTLNQILRYYLHTNCFEITVELSCDKFPHASELPIEWENNKESLLLYMEQVHRGLKGVIRDKDTRAGIANAVIKVDGLGHDIRSAVDGDYWRLLNPGEYKITVWAEGYFPRIRHCSVGSEPHATICDFTLTKTSQDRLKQILASGGKIPRDNQVRIRAMRMRKLRASTKILNRRREQQRLNKVKRK
;
A
#
# COMPACT_ATOMS: atom_id res chain seq x y z
N SER A 1 -9.56 69.49 8.37
CA SER A 1 -9.66 68.83 7.07
C SER A 1 -8.28 68.36 6.66
N THR A 2 -7.93 67.14 7.04
CA THR A 2 -6.63 66.53 6.75
C THR A 2 -6.92 65.14 6.24
N GLU A 3 -6.71 65.00 4.93
CA GLU A 3 -7.08 63.87 4.09
C GLU A 3 -5.91 62.87 4.06
N GLU A 4 -6.11 61.67 4.59
CA GLU A 4 -5.14 60.57 4.55
C GLU A 4 -5.12 59.92 3.16
N ARG A 5 -3.93 59.87 2.55
CA ARG A 5 -3.64 59.13 1.31
C ARG A 5 -3.59 57.62 1.58
N LYS A 6 -4.44 56.85 0.90
CA LYS A 6 -4.28 55.39 0.70
C LYS A 6 -3.55 55.11 -0.62
N PRO A 7 -2.72 54.06 -0.72
CA PRO A 7 -2.03 53.70 -1.97
C PRO A 7 -2.91 52.84 -2.89
N HIS A 8 -2.87 53.15 -4.19
CA HIS A 8 -3.54 52.41 -5.26
C HIS A 8 -2.90 51.02 -5.49
N ARG A 9 -3.68 49.94 -5.35
CA ARG A 9 -3.39 48.65 -5.99
C ARG A 9 -3.81 48.73 -7.46
N LYS A 10 -2.85 48.65 -8.38
CA LYS A 10 -3.11 48.36 -9.80
C LYS A 10 -3.41 46.86 -9.93
N SER A 11 -4.64 46.54 -10.31
CA SER A 11 -5.01 45.23 -10.86
C SER A 11 -4.50 45.18 -12.30
N LEU A 12 -3.57 44.27 -12.59
CA LEU A 12 -3.30 43.87 -13.97
C LEU A 12 -4.45 42.96 -14.41
N ILE A 13 -5.19 43.42 -15.41
CA ILE A 13 -6.13 42.60 -16.18
C ILE A 13 -5.27 41.85 -17.20
N LEU A 14 -5.03 40.56 -17.00
CA LEU A 14 -4.57 39.68 -18.08
C LEU A 14 -5.75 39.49 -19.04
N GLY A 15 -5.62 40.05 -20.24
CA GLY A 15 -6.56 39.78 -21.33
C GLY A 15 -6.42 38.33 -21.78
N LYS A 16 -7.52 37.57 -21.66
CA LYS A 16 -7.69 36.30 -22.37
C LYS A 16 -7.77 36.62 -23.86
N LEU A 17 -6.85 36.08 -24.64
CA LEU A 17 -6.95 36.00 -26.10
C LEU A 17 -7.64 34.68 -26.43
N ASP A 18 -8.95 34.73 -26.64
CA ASP A 18 -9.71 33.62 -27.22
C ASP A 18 -9.49 33.61 -28.74
N PHE A 19 -8.70 32.68 -29.25
CA PHE A 19 -8.65 32.37 -30.68
C PHE A 19 -9.65 31.27 -30.99
N THR A 20 -10.74 31.63 -31.68
CA THR A 20 -11.74 30.67 -32.17
C THR A 20 -11.22 29.97 -33.43
N PHE A 21 -10.65 28.77 -33.27
CA PHE A 21 -10.73 27.74 -34.31
C PHE A 21 -11.97 26.88 -34.03
N VAL A 22 -12.70 26.56 -35.09
CA VAL A 22 -13.97 25.84 -35.04
C VAL A 22 -13.81 24.50 -34.31
N GLY A 23 -14.41 24.35 -33.12
CA GLY A 23 -14.85 23.06 -32.61
C GLY A 23 -14.21 22.48 -31.34
N LEU A 24 -13.19 23.09 -30.72
CA LEU A 24 -12.62 22.62 -29.45
C LEU A 24 -12.27 23.81 -28.55
N ASN A 25 -13.01 24.00 -27.45
CA ASN A 25 -12.60 24.88 -26.35
C ASN A 25 -11.47 24.19 -25.58
N LEU A 26 -10.27 24.14 -26.17
CA LEU A 26 -9.04 23.76 -25.47
C LEU A 26 -8.41 25.04 -24.91
N ASN A 27 -8.40 25.16 -23.59
CA ASN A 27 -7.53 26.12 -22.93
C ASN A 27 -6.08 25.74 -23.31
N LEU A 28 -5.33 26.64 -23.95
CA LEU A 28 -3.95 26.36 -24.43
C LEU A 28 -2.95 25.99 -23.31
N SER A 29 -3.34 26.06 -22.03
CA SER A 29 -2.54 25.72 -20.84
C SER A 29 -2.74 24.31 -20.29
N ASP A 30 -3.64 23.50 -20.84
CA ASP A 30 -4.21 22.33 -20.14
C ASP A 30 -3.88 20.97 -20.79
N CYS A 31 -2.85 20.87 -21.64
CA CYS A 31 -2.47 19.58 -22.22
C CYS A 31 -1.78 18.66 -21.20
N PRO A 32 -2.12 17.36 -21.16
CA PRO A 32 -1.54 16.40 -20.24
C PRO A 32 -0.07 16.07 -20.58
N PRO A 33 0.67 15.45 -19.67
CA PRO A 33 1.94 14.82 -19.99
C PRO A 33 1.76 13.73 -21.06
N LEU A 34 2.73 13.65 -21.97
CA LEU A 34 2.74 12.62 -23.01
C LEU A 34 3.12 11.24 -22.45
N GLY A 35 3.79 11.21 -21.29
CA GLY A 35 4.04 10.02 -20.49
C GLY A 35 5.46 9.50 -20.64
N LEU A 36 6.44 10.40 -20.53
CA LEU A 36 7.84 10.02 -20.35
C LEU A 36 8.02 9.34 -18.98
N GLU A 37 7.44 9.91 -17.92
CA GLU A 37 7.47 9.34 -16.56
C GLU A 37 6.64 8.05 -16.46
N SER A 38 5.41 8.07 -16.98
CA SER A 38 4.50 6.92 -16.92
C SER A 38 4.85 5.77 -17.87
N LEU A 39 5.91 5.93 -18.68
CA LEU A 39 6.38 4.97 -19.69
C LEU A 39 5.38 4.71 -20.83
N LYS A 40 4.35 5.56 -20.99
CA LYS A 40 3.46 5.55 -22.15
C LYS A 40 4.22 5.84 -23.45
N VAL A 41 5.23 6.70 -23.37
CA VAL A 41 6.25 6.89 -24.42
C VAL A 41 7.24 5.73 -24.35
N SER A 42 7.32 4.91 -25.40
CA SER A 42 8.27 3.80 -25.49
C SER A 42 9.69 4.28 -25.75
N ASP A 43 10.70 3.46 -25.42
CA ASP A 43 12.12 3.84 -25.62
C ASP A 43 12.45 4.14 -27.09
N ASP A 44 11.81 3.45 -28.04
CA ASP A 44 11.97 3.68 -29.49
C ASP A 44 11.47 5.06 -29.96
N GLN A 45 10.70 5.78 -29.14
CA GLN A 45 10.25 7.13 -29.44
C GLN A 45 11.26 8.19 -28.98
N LEU A 46 12.32 7.79 -28.27
CA LEU A 46 13.31 8.69 -27.68
C LEU A 46 14.67 8.54 -28.38
N GLU A 47 15.21 9.65 -28.83
CA GLU A 47 16.53 9.73 -29.48
C GLU A 47 17.35 10.86 -28.86
N SER A 48 18.67 10.82 -29.04
CA SER A 48 19.56 11.90 -28.61
C SER A 48 20.70 12.11 -29.60
N SER A 49 21.26 13.32 -29.61
CA SER A 49 22.47 13.65 -30.39
C SER A 49 23.67 12.77 -30.05
N SER A 50 23.88 12.54 -28.76
CA SER A 50 24.92 11.69 -28.20
C SER A 50 24.54 11.27 -26.78
N TYR A 51 25.19 10.25 -26.25
CA TYR A 51 25.06 9.86 -24.85
C TYR A 51 26.39 9.33 -24.31
N LEU A 52 26.66 9.59 -23.02
CA LEU A 52 27.93 9.27 -22.37
C LEU A 52 28.16 7.75 -22.22
N SER A 53 27.11 7.02 -21.86
CA SER A 53 27.11 5.57 -21.68
C SER A 53 25.71 5.02 -21.95
N VAL A 54 25.58 3.70 -22.14
CA VAL A 54 24.26 3.07 -22.36
C VAL A 54 23.31 3.39 -21.20
N GLY A 55 23.77 3.33 -19.95
CA GLY A 55 22.98 3.68 -18.76
C GLY A 55 22.59 5.15 -18.65
N LEU A 56 23.13 6.03 -19.51
CA LEU A 56 22.81 7.46 -19.60
C LEU A 56 22.21 7.84 -20.96
N GLY A 57 21.60 6.88 -21.64
CA GLY A 57 20.96 7.06 -22.95
C GLY A 57 19.64 7.84 -22.91
N PRO A 58 19.04 8.13 -24.08
CA PRO A 58 17.80 8.92 -24.18
C PRO A 58 16.62 8.29 -23.44
N HIS A 59 16.56 6.95 -23.35
CA HIS A 59 15.56 6.21 -22.59
C HIS A 59 15.57 6.52 -21.08
N ARG A 60 16.67 7.11 -20.57
CA ARG A 60 16.82 7.55 -19.18
C ARG A 60 16.54 9.04 -19.00
N GLY A 61 16.25 9.78 -20.08
CA GLY A 61 15.88 11.19 -20.04
C GLY A 61 14.46 11.46 -19.55
N ARG A 62 13.87 10.57 -18.74
CA ARG A 62 12.47 10.60 -18.30
C ARG A 62 12.35 11.26 -16.93
N LEU A 63 11.31 12.06 -16.74
CA LEU A 63 11.04 12.71 -15.46
C LEU A 63 10.96 11.69 -14.31
N ASN A 64 11.49 12.08 -13.15
CA ASN A 64 11.54 11.29 -11.92
C ASN A 64 12.24 9.92 -12.00
N ILE A 65 12.90 9.57 -13.11
CA ILE A 65 13.65 8.32 -13.18
C ILE A 65 14.72 8.27 -12.08
N GLN A 66 14.85 7.12 -11.43
CA GLN A 66 15.81 6.90 -10.34
C GLN A 66 17.04 6.16 -10.84
N SER A 67 18.21 6.53 -10.32
CA SER A 67 19.45 5.80 -10.53
C SER A 67 19.55 4.56 -9.64
N GLY A 68 20.46 3.65 -9.98
CA GLY A 68 21.00 2.67 -9.05
C GLY A 68 21.79 3.31 -7.90
N LEU A 69 22.35 2.45 -7.03
CA LEU A 69 23.19 2.87 -5.90
C LEU A 69 24.60 3.29 -6.33
N GLU A 70 25.06 2.82 -7.49
CA GLU A 70 26.37 3.10 -8.07
C GLU A 70 26.16 3.80 -9.43
N ASP A 71 26.95 4.83 -9.72
CA ASP A 71 27.01 5.42 -11.06
C ASP A 71 27.74 4.45 -12.02
N ASP A 72 27.56 4.62 -13.33
CA ASP A 72 28.14 3.78 -14.40
C ASP A 72 27.54 2.36 -14.51
N ASP A 73 26.39 2.11 -13.90
CA ASP A 73 25.59 0.92 -14.15
C ASP A 73 24.68 1.07 -15.38
N GLU A 74 23.90 0.03 -15.69
CA GLU A 74 22.95 0.05 -16.81
C GLU A 74 21.73 0.96 -16.53
N TYR A 75 21.55 1.44 -15.29
CA TYR A 75 20.33 2.11 -14.80
C TYR A 75 20.66 3.45 -14.12
N ASP A 76 21.36 4.30 -14.85
CA ASP A 76 21.86 5.57 -14.36
C ASP A 76 20.79 6.69 -14.47
N GLY A 77 20.82 7.74 -13.64
CA GLY A 77 19.62 8.53 -13.33
C GLY A 77 19.24 9.69 -14.27
N ALA A 78 19.65 9.71 -15.54
CA ALA A 78 19.26 10.71 -16.54
C ALA A 78 19.72 10.32 -17.97
N TRP A 79 19.28 11.08 -18.98
CA TRP A 79 20.07 11.20 -20.20
C TRP A 79 21.23 12.17 -19.96
N CYS A 80 22.45 11.79 -20.32
CA CYS A 80 23.61 12.68 -20.32
C CYS A 80 24.31 12.65 -21.68
N ALA A 81 24.56 13.83 -22.26
CA ALA A 81 25.22 13.93 -23.55
C ALA A 81 26.69 13.44 -23.47
N GLY A 82 27.16 12.81 -24.54
CA GLY A 82 28.54 12.34 -24.65
C GLY A 82 29.54 13.44 -25.06
N VAL A 83 29.03 14.58 -25.56
CA VAL A 83 29.83 15.74 -25.97
C VAL A 83 29.24 16.99 -25.31
N GLU A 84 30.11 17.87 -24.80
CA GLU A 84 29.72 19.08 -24.08
C GLU A 84 29.76 20.33 -24.99
N ASP A 85 28.77 20.45 -25.87
CA ASP A 85 28.57 21.62 -26.72
C ASP A 85 27.08 22.03 -26.78
N GLN A 86 26.78 23.14 -27.46
CA GLN A 86 25.41 23.67 -27.57
C GLN A 86 24.57 23.01 -28.68
N GLU A 87 25.12 22.00 -29.37
CA GLU A 87 24.47 21.27 -30.46
C GLU A 87 23.78 19.99 -29.98
N GLN A 88 23.86 19.69 -28.67
CA GLN A 88 23.25 18.50 -28.09
C GLN A 88 21.72 18.62 -27.98
N TRP A 89 21.04 17.47 -28.07
CA TRP A 89 19.60 17.41 -27.96
C TRP A 89 19.07 16.06 -27.46
N LEU A 90 17.95 16.11 -26.75
CA LEU A 90 17.05 14.99 -26.48
C LEU A 90 15.79 15.19 -27.33
N GLN A 91 15.37 14.14 -28.04
CA GLN A 91 14.26 14.18 -28.99
C GLN A 91 13.18 13.19 -28.60
N LEU A 92 11.93 13.61 -28.77
CA LEU A 92 10.75 12.77 -28.66
C LEU A 92 9.99 12.75 -29.99
N ASN A 93 9.59 11.55 -30.42
CA ASN A 93 8.64 11.32 -31.50
C ASN A 93 7.25 11.01 -30.91
N ALA A 94 6.30 11.93 -31.03
CA ALA A 94 4.94 11.75 -30.53
C ALA A 94 4.09 10.77 -31.36
N LEU A 95 4.66 10.19 -32.44
CA LEU A 95 4.05 9.28 -33.43
C LEU A 95 2.91 9.85 -34.28
N ARG A 96 2.31 10.95 -33.85
CA ARG A 96 1.19 11.63 -34.51
C ARG A 96 1.29 13.15 -34.30
N PRO A 97 0.64 13.95 -35.16
CA PRO A 97 0.54 15.39 -34.96
C PRO A 97 0.04 15.72 -33.55
N THR A 98 0.84 16.49 -32.82
CA THR A 98 0.62 16.82 -31.41
C THR A 98 0.85 18.31 -31.21
N LEU A 99 -0.11 18.99 -30.57
CA LEU A 99 0.08 20.34 -30.08
C LEU A 99 0.95 20.30 -28.84
N PHE A 100 2.21 20.70 -28.95
CA PHE A 100 3.10 20.80 -27.81
C PHE A 100 2.90 22.14 -27.09
N THR A 101 2.82 22.09 -25.76
CA THR A 101 2.47 23.26 -24.92
C THR A 101 3.50 23.56 -23.84
N GLY A 102 4.35 22.60 -23.47
CA GLY A 102 5.41 22.84 -22.50
C GLY A 102 6.31 21.63 -22.27
N VAL A 103 7.36 21.84 -21.48
CA VAL A 103 8.30 20.83 -21.01
C VAL A 103 8.51 21.02 -19.52
N ILE A 104 8.65 19.91 -18.80
CA ILE A 104 9.10 19.89 -17.41
C ILE A 104 10.50 19.30 -17.40
N LEU A 105 11.47 20.03 -16.86
CA LEU A 105 12.87 19.61 -16.80
C LEU A 105 13.28 19.27 -15.36
N GLN A 106 14.14 18.28 -15.21
CA GLN A 106 14.71 17.85 -13.93
C GLN A 106 16.20 17.47 -14.12
N GLY A 107 17.03 17.69 -13.10
CA GLY A 107 18.46 17.33 -13.14
C GLY A 107 18.70 15.82 -13.03
N ARG A 108 19.96 15.37 -13.05
CA ARG A 108 20.30 13.94 -12.91
C ARG A 108 20.06 13.46 -11.48
N ASN A 109 19.35 12.35 -11.31
CA ASN A 109 19.33 11.64 -10.04
C ASN A 109 20.66 10.88 -9.89
N SER A 110 21.46 11.24 -8.90
CA SER A 110 22.68 10.53 -8.50
C SER A 110 23.10 11.00 -7.11
N ILE A 111 23.64 10.08 -6.32
CA ILE A 111 24.24 10.41 -5.02
C ILE A 111 25.71 10.82 -5.14
N TRP A 112 26.35 10.54 -6.28
CA TRP A 112 27.77 10.76 -6.53
C TRP A 112 28.03 11.96 -7.43
N SER A 113 27.10 12.27 -8.32
CA SER A 113 27.31 13.21 -9.43
C SER A 113 26.30 14.36 -9.42
N LEU A 114 26.79 15.58 -9.59
CA LEU A 114 25.99 16.80 -9.63
C LEU A 114 25.87 17.32 -11.07
N ASN A 115 24.82 16.94 -11.80
CA ASN A 115 24.65 17.35 -13.21
C ASN A 115 23.22 17.80 -13.52
N TRP A 116 23.08 18.98 -14.12
CA TRP A 116 21.80 19.50 -14.58
C TRP A 116 21.95 20.62 -15.62
N VAL A 117 20.92 20.78 -16.45
CA VAL A 117 20.80 21.85 -17.44
C VAL A 117 20.15 23.09 -16.80
N ARG A 118 20.76 24.26 -17.02
CA ARG A 118 20.31 25.56 -16.47
C ARG A 118 19.49 26.36 -17.45
N THR A 119 19.80 26.29 -18.74
CA THR A 119 19.00 26.92 -19.80
C THR A 119 18.97 26.04 -21.03
N TYR A 120 17.85 26.06 -21.76
CA TYR A 120 17.67 25.27 -22.97
C TYR A 120 16.79 26.00 -23.98
N LYS A 121 16.83 25.54 -25.23
CA LYS A 121 15.90 25.92 -26.30
C LYS A 121 15.06 24.70 -26.70
N VAL A 122 13.97 24.94 -27.41
CA VAL A 122 13.11 23.89 -27.94
C VAL A 122 12.92 24.08 -29.43
N GLN A 123 12.92 22.97 -30.17
CA GLN A 123 12.66 22.95 -31.62
C GLN A 123 11.62 21.90 -31.95
N PHE A 124 10.87 22.13 -33.03
CA PHE A 124 9.81 21.25 -33.52
C PHE A 124 10.07 20.83 -34.95
N SER A 125 9.58 19.64 -35.33
CA SER A 125 9.68 19.13 -36.70
C SER A 125 8.53 18.19 -37.03
N ASN A 126 8.17 18.11 -38.31
CA ASN A 126 7.20 17.14 -38.82
C ASN A 126 7.87 15.94 -39.52
N ASP A 127 9.16 16.04 -39.87
CA ASP A 127 9.87 15.09 -40.73
C ASP A 127 11.24 14.68 -40.16
N SER A 128 11.52 15.04 -38.91
CA SER A 128 12.79 14.90 -38.18
C SER A 128 14.03 15.52 -38.87
N SER A 129 13.84 16.23 -39.99
CA SER A 129 14.91 16.76 -40.84
C SER A 129 14.95 18.29 -40.81
N VAL A 130 13.80 18.95 -40.98
CA VAL A 130 13.67 20.41 -40.92
C VAL A 130 13.13 20.79 -39.54
N TRP A 131 13.90 21.61 -38.82
CA TRP A 131 13.60 22.00 -37.45
C TRP A 131 13.27 23.49 -37.36
N GLN A 132 12.18 23.81 -36.67
CA GLN A 132 11.72 25.17 -36.42
C GLN A 132 11.87 25.47 -34.93
N PRO A 133 12.52 26.58 -34.55
CA PRO A 133 12.66 26.94 -33.14
C PRO A 133 11.33 27.37 -32.53
N CYS A 134 11.15 27.10 -31.24
CA CYS A 134 10.09 27.72 -30.45
C CYS A 134 10.36 29.21 -30.32
N MET A 135 9.38 30.04 -30.66
CA MET A 135 9.52 31.50 -30.69
C MET A 135 8.86 32.14 -29.48
N ASN A 136 9.41 33.29 -29.05
CA ASN A 136 8.77 34.23 -28.14
C ASN A 136 8.62 35.56 -28.88
N GLY A 137 7.57 35.67 -29.69
CA GLY A 137 7.41 36.77 -30.63
C GLY A 137 8.39 36.66 -31.79
N SER A 138 9.43 37.51 -31.82
CA SER A 138 10.38 37.55 -32.94
C SER A 138 11.74 36.91 -32.64
N GLU A 139 11.97 36.49 -31.40
CA GLU A 139 13.24 35.87 -30.96
C GLU A 139 13.00 34.41 -30.58
N GLU A 140 14.06 33.59 -30.69
CA GLU A 140 14.01 32.20 -30.20
C GLU A 140 13.83 32.19 -28.67
N ALA A 141 12.88 31.40 -28.19
CA ALA A 141 12.62 31.27 -26.78
C ALA A 141 13.77 30.52 -26.08
N VAL A 142 14.32 31.13 -25.04
CA VAL A 142 15.27 30.48 -24.12
C VAL A 142 14.55 30.23 -22.80
N PHE A 143 14.53 28.97 -22.39
CA PHE A 143 13.86 28.51 -21.18
C PHE A 143 14.87 28.33 -20.04
N ILE A 144 14.40 28.60 -18.83
CA ILE A 144 15.15 28.36 -17.60
C ILE A 144 14.88 26.90 -17.17
N GLY A 145 15.94 26.14 -17.00
CA GLY A 145 15.91 24.76 -16.50
C GLY A 145 16.11 24.70 -14.99
N ASN A 146 16.94 23.80 -14.52
CA ASN A 146 17.09 23.46 -13.12
C ASN A 146 18.20 24.27 -12.43
N GLU A 147 18.06 24.40 -11.11
CA GLU A 147 19.10 24.90 -10.20
C GLU A 147 19.68 23.80 -9.32
N ASP A 148 19.04 22.62 -9.31
CA ASP A 148 19.38 21.44 -8.51
C ASP A 148 19.10 20.13 -9.29
N LEU A 149 19.26 18.99 -8.61
CA LEU A 149 19.08 17.67 -9.20
C LEU A 149 17.63 17.18 -9.26
N GLU A 150 16.78 17.62 -8.33
CA GLU A 150 15.54 16.91 -7.99
C GLU A 150 14.27 17.72 -8.23
N THR A 151 14.34 19.04 -8.25
CA THR A 151 13.15 19.89 -8.38
C THR A 151 12.70 19.94 -9.84
N PRO A 152 11.49 19.45 -10.19
CA PRO A 152 10.95 19.61 -11.53
C PRO A 152 10.63 21.10 -11.82
N VAL A 153 10.98 21.56 -13.02
CA VAL A 153 10.78 22.94 -13.46
C VAL A 153 9.93 22.95 -14.73
N LEU A 154 8.72 23.52 -14.62
CA LEU A 154 7.81 23.69 -15.74
C LEU A 154 8.18 24.92 -16.58
N ALA A 155 8.25 24.73 -17.90
CA ALA A 155 8.31 25.79 -18.88
C ALA A 155 7.19 25.63 -19.91
N LEU A 156 6.25 26.58 -19.93
CA LEU A 156 5.22 26.66 -20.96
C LEU A 156 5.74 27.41 -22.18
N PHE A 157 5.33 26.95 -23.36
CA PHE A 157 5.70 27.57 -24.62
C PHE A 157 4.90 28.85 -24.86
N PRO A 158 5.54 30.00 -25.14
CA PRO A 158 4.83 31.23 -25.46
C PRO A 158 3.95 31.07 -26.70
N GLU A 159 4.43 30.30 -27.68
CA GLU A 159 3.74 29.95 -28.91
C GLU A 159 3.67 28.42 -29.04
N PRO A 160 2.59 27.79 -28.51
CA PRO A 160 2.35 26.36 -28.68
C PRO A 160 2.32 25.98 -30.16
N SER A 161 2.98 24.86 -30.50
CA SER A 161 3.23 24.47 -31.89
C SER A 161 2.76 23.05 -32.14
N VAL A 162 2.08 22.84 -33.26
CA VAL A 162 1.68 21.51 -33.73
C VAL A 162 2.84 20.90 -34.50
N ALA A 163 3.33 19.76 -34.02
CA ALA A 163 4.36 18.99 -34.70
C ALA A 163 4.30 17.50 -34.34
N GLN A 164 5.07 16.66 -35.02
CA GLN A 164 5.25 15.25 -34.63
C GLN A 164 6.45 15.07 -33.69
N TYR A 165 7.51 15.83 -33.91
CA TYR A 165 8.77 15.73 -33.18
C TYR A 165 9.04 16.99 -32.38
N ILE A 166 9.65 16.81 -31.21
CA ILE A 166 10.16 17.88 -30.36
C ILE A 166 11.60 17.56 -29.95
N ARG A 167 12.45 18.59 -29.92
CA ARG A 167 13.81 18.55 -29.38
C ARG A 167 13.96 19.53 -28.23
N ILE A 168 14.64 19.07 -27.18
CA ILE A 168 15.12 19.88 -26.06
C ILE A 168 16.62 20.05 -26.26
N ASN A 169 17.08 21.28 -26.43
CA ASN A 169 18.47 21.64 -26.78
C ASN A 169 19.13 22.40 -25.61
N PRO A 170 19.96 21.74 -24.78
CA PRO A 170 20.69 22.41 -23.70
C PRO A 170 21.58 23.56 -24.21
N GLN A 171 21.61 24.68 -23.49
CA GLN A 171 22.41 25.86 -23.85
C GLN A 171 23.46 26.19 -22.79
N THR A 172 23.09 26.03 -21.51
CA THR A 172 24.00 26.14 -20.38
C THR A 172 23.65 25.08 -19.34
N TRP A 173 24.65 24.64 -18.57
CA TRP A 173 24.53 23.61 -17.54
C TRP A 173 25.32 24.01 -16.29
N PHE A 174 25.26 23.19 -15.25
CA PHE A 174 26.05 23.40 -14.04
C PHE A 174 27.55 23.49 -14.37
N SER A 175 28.21 24.55 -13.90
CA SER A 175 29.60 24.86 -14.30
C SER A 175 30.62 23.79 -13.91
N ASN A 176 30.31 22.96 -12.92
CA ASN A 176 31.18 21.88 -12.45
C ASN A 176 30.61 20.49 -12.79
N GLY A 177 29.61 20.42 -13.67
CA GLY A 177 28.98 19.19 -14.12
C GLY A 177 28.90 19.15 -15.65
N THR A 178 28.14 18.18 -16.16
CA THR A 178 27.96 17.93 -17.60
C THR A 178 26.51 18.15 -18.03
N ILE A 179 26.23 18.00 -19.32
CA ILE A 179 24.88 18.09 -19.88
C ILE A 179 24.11 16.82 -19.50
N CYS A 180 23.29 16.91 -18.45
CA CYS A 180 22.35 15.87 -18.07
C CYS A 180 20.98 16.45 -17.79
N LEU A 181 19.93 15.78 -18.25
CA LEU A 181 18.55 16.13 -17.92
C LEU A 181 17.62 14.92 -17.93
N ARG A 182 16.53 15.09 -17.19
CA ARG A 182 15.31 14.31 -17.23
C ARG A 182 14.18 15.24 -17.68
N ALA A 183 13.20 14.73 -18.42
CA ALA A 183 12.13 15.54 -18.96
C ALA A 183 10.76 14.84 -18.96
N GLU A 184 9.72 15.65 -18.92
CA GLU A 184 8.36 15.31 -19.35
C GLU A 184 7.90 16.36 -20.38
N VAL A 185 7.09 15.93 -21.34
CA VAL A 185 6.59 16.80 -22.42
C VAL A 185 5.08 16.92 -22.29
N LEU A 186 4.56 18.14 -22.32
CA LEU A 186 3.13 18.42 -22.29
C LEU A 186 2.60 18.61 -23.71
N GLY A 187 1.58 17.85 -24.08
CA GLY A 187 0.99 17.96 -25.42
C GLY A 187 -0.32 17.22 -25.60
N CYS A 188 -1.11 17.69 -26.57
CA CYS A 188 -2.39 17.10 -26.94
C CYS A 188 -2.33 16.58 -28.39
N PRO A 189 -2.66 15.32 -28.66
CA PRO A 189 -2.84 14.84 -30.02
C PRO A 189 -3.87 15.68 -30.77
N VAL A 190 -3.60 16.02 -32.03
CA VAL A 190 -4.56 16.74 -32.89
C VAL A 190 -5.03 15.86 -34.05
N PRO A 191 -6.26 16.06 -34.56
CA PRO A 191 -6.75 15.37 -35.74
C PRO A 191 -5.81 15.51 -36.94
N ASP A 192 -5.45 14.37 -37.52
CA ASP A 192 -4.70 14.30 -38.78
C ASP A 192 -5.70 14.28 -39.96
N PRO A 193 -5.69 15.27 -40.86
CA PRO A 193 -6.55 15.30 -42.03
C PRO A 193 -6.39 14.09 -42.97
N ASP A 194 -5.22 13.46 -42.98
CA ASP A 194 -4.88 12.36 -43.90
C ASP A 194 -5.17 10.96 -43.30
N SER A 195 -5.56 10.89 -42.01
CA SER A 195 -5.96 9.66 -41.33
C SER A 195 -7.36 9.81 -40.71
N PRO A 196 -8.44 9.57 -41.47
CA PRO A 196 -9.82 9.73 -41.00
C PRO A 196 -10.26 8.67 -39.98
N HIS A 197 -9.43 7.66 -39.70
CA HIS A 197 -9.63 6.75 -38.57
C HIS A 197 -9.09 7.38 -37.28
N PHE A 198 -9.67 8.52 -36.91
CA PHE A 198 -9.60 9.03 -35.56
C PHE A 198 -10.44 8.10 -34.67
N SER A 199 -9.91 6.93 -34.35
CA SER A 199 -10.38 6.19 -33.20
C SER A 199 -9.82 6.94 -32.00
N GLU A 200 -10.66 7.74 -31.36
CA GLU A 200 -10.57 7.94 -29.91
C GLU A 200 -10.66 6.56 -29.24
N THR A 201 -9.62 5.75 -29.39
CA THR A 201 -9.21 4.80 -28.37
C THR A 201 -8.32 5.57 -27.42
N GLU A 202 -8.75 6.76 -26.99
CA GLU A 202 -8.51 7.14 -25.61
C GLU A 202 -9.45 6.24 -24.82
N SER A 203 -8.87 5.12 -24.39
CA SER A 203 -9.44 4.12 -23.51
C SER A 203 -9.87 4.77 -22.19
N GLY A 204 -10.99 5.48 -22.23
CA GLY A 204 -11.74 5.86 -21.04
C GLY A 204 -12.35 4.61 -20.43
N SER A 205 -12.50 4.61 -19.10
CA SER A 205 -13.25 3.55 -18.43
C SER A 205 -14.71 3.57 -18.90
N SER A 206 -15.29 2.37 -19.10
CA SER A 206 -16.74 2.25 -19.35
C SER A 206 -17.59 2.56 -18.12
N ASP A 207 -16.96 2.60 -16.94
CA ASP A 207 -17.60 2.90 -15.68
C ASP A 207 -17.69 4.42 -15.50
N ASP A 208 -18.90 4.95 -15.34
CA ASP A 208 -19.13 6.37 -15.05
C ASP A 208 -18.85 6.64 -13.55
N LEU A 209 -17.58 6.92 -13.24
CA LEU A 209 -17.00 7.19 -11.91
C LEU A 209 -16.29 8.57 -11.90
N ASP A 210 -16.08 9.15 -10.72
CA ASP A 210 -15.34 10.42 -10.57
C ASP A 210 -13.81 10.18 -10.71
N PHE A 211 -13.27 10.36 -11.92
CA PHE A 211 -11.83 10.25 -12.23
C PHE A 211 -11.14 11.61 -12.19
N ARG A 212 -10.51 11.91 -11.05
CA ARG A 212 -9.64 13.06 -10.81
C ARG A 212 -8.93 12.87 -9.47
N HIS A 213 -7.95 13.71 -9.18
CA HIS A 213 -7.33 13.72 -7.85
C HIS A 213 -8.23 14.43 -6.84
N HIS A 214 -8.45 13.78 -5.71
CA HIS A 214 -9.32 14.29 -4.65
C HIS A 214 -8.50 14.80 -3.47
N ASN A 215 -8.48 16.13 -3.26
CA ASN A 215 -7.99 16.69 -1.98
C ASN A 215 -8.77 16.11 -0.79
N TYR A 216 -8.27 16.30 0.42
CA TYR A 216 -8.87 15.74 1.63
C TYR A 216 -10.35 16.12 1.79
N ASN A 217 -10.74 17.34 1.43
CA ASN A 217 -12.13 17.76 1.51
C ASN A 217 -13.02 17.05 0.48
N GLU A 218 -12.53 16.87 -0.74
CA GLU A 218 -13.24 16.20 -1.83
C GLU A 218 -13.34 14.69 -1.61
N MET A 219 -12.27 14.05 -1.12
CA MET A 219 -12.29 12.65 -0.71
C MET A 219 -13.39 12.41 0.32
N ARG A 220 -13.49 13.26 1.35
CA ARG A 220 -14.56 13.17 2.36
C ARG A 220 -15.96 13.35 1.76
N LYS A 221 -16.12 14.29 0.82
CA LYS A 221 -17.40 14.51 0.13
C LYS A 221 -17.78 13.29 -0.72
N LEU A 222 -16.83 12.69 -1.42
CA LEU A 222 -17.05 11.49 -2.24
C LEU A 222 -17.44 10.30 -1.36
N MET A 223 -16.67 10.02 -0.31
CA MET A 223 -17.01 8.93 0.63
C MET A 223 -18.41 9.13 1.22
N LYS A 224 -18.75 10.37 1.63
CA LYS A 224 -20.09 10.68 2.11
C LYS A 224 -21.16 10.45 1.05
N SER A 225 -20.91 10.88 -0.20
CA SER A 225 -21.82 10.66 -1.32
C SER A 225 -22.09 9.17 -1.58
N VAL A 226 -21.05 8.33 -1.54
CA VAL A 226 -21.19 6.87 -1.65
C VAL A 226 -22.05 6.32 -0.50
N ASN A 227 -21.77 6.76 0.74
CA ASN A 227 -22.54 6.32 1.90
C ASN A 227 -24.01 6.75 1.86
N ASP A 228 -24.30 7.96 1.37
CA ASP A 228 -25.65 8.47 1.23
C ASP A 228 -26.42 7.73 0.10
N LYS A 229 -25.72 7.24 -0.93
CA LYS A 229 -26.30 6.41 -2.01
C LYS A 229 -26.53 4.95 -1.61
N CYS A 230 -25.67 4.39 -0.74
CA CYS A 230 -25.71 2.99 -0.33
C CYS A 230 -25.75 2.78 1.21
N PRO A 231 -26.63 3.48 1.95
CA PRO A 231 -26.57 3.53 3.41
C PRO A 231 -26.81 2.17 4.09
N ASN A 232 -27.46 1.23 3.40
CA ASN A 232 -27.75 -0.09 3.92
C ASN A 232 -26.52 -1.01 3.92
N ILE A 233 -25.54 -0.74 3.05
CA ILE A 233 -24.36 -1.58 2.91
C ILE A 233 -23.06 -0.88 3.28
N THR A 234 -23.08 0.41 3.61
CA THR A 234 -21.88 1.18 3.91
C THR A 234 -21.91 1.82 5.27
N ARG A 235 -20.74 1.96 5.90
CA ARG A 235 -20.56 2.77 7.11
C ARG A 235 -19.21 3.45 7.13
N ILE A 236 -19.21 4.76 7.38
CA ILE A 236 -17.98 5.53 7.55
C ILE A 236 -17.61 5.59 9.03
N TYR A 237 -16.36 5.28 9.34
CA TYR A 237 -15.79 5.47 10.68
C TYR A 237 -14.36 6.04 10.58
N THR A 238 -13.81 6.43 11.73
CA THR A 238 -12.46 7.00 11.82
C THR A 238 -11.59 6.20 12.75
N ILE A 239 -10.35 5.92 12.33
CA ILE A 239 -9.38 5.14 13.11
C ILE A 239 -8.37 6.01 13.88
N GLY A 240 -8.40 7.32 13.68
CA GLY A 240 -7.48 8.25 14.31
C GLY A 240 -7.44 9.59 13.60
N ARG A 241 -6.41 10.37 13.93
CA ARG A 241 -6.10 11.65 13.27
C ARG A 241 -4.62 11.68 12.91
N SER A 242 -4.30 12.35 11.81
CA SER A 242 -2.95 12.72 11.43
C SER A 242 -2.40 13.80 12.36
N TYR A 243 -1.13 14.14 12.17
CA TYR A 243 -0.47 15.16 12.98
C TYR A 243 -1.17 16.52 12.86
N THR A 244 -1.57 16.91 11.65
CA THR A 244 -2.29 18.17 11.41
C THR A 244 -3.77 18.12 11.82
N GLY A 245 -4.24 16.99 12.36
CA GLY A 245 -5.59 16.81 12.88
C GLY A 245 -6.60 16.26 11.87
N LEU A 246 -6.17 15.88 10.66
CA LEU A 246 -7.00 15.25 9.64
C LEU A 246 -7.40 13.85 10.09
N LYS A 247 -8.70 13.58 10.12
CA LYS A 247 -9.22 12.25 10.46
C LYS A 247 -8.86 11.23 9.37
N LEU A 248 -8.40 10.05 9.78
CA LEU A 248 -8.20 8.90 8.90
C LEU A 248 -9.53 8.16 8.76
N TYR A 249 -10.18 8.32 7.61
CA TYR A 249 -11.50 7.76 7.33
C TYR A 249 -11.40 6.37 6.70
N VAL A 250 -12.26 5.47 7.15
CA VAL A 250 -12.42 4.14 6.57
C VAL A 250 -13.87 3.97 6.12
N MET A 251 -14.05 3.43 4.92
CA MET A 251 -15.34 2.96 4.42
C MET A 251 -15.47 1.46 4.72
N GLU A 252 -16.39 1.12 5.60
CA GLU A 252 -16.87 -0.25 5.79
C GLU A 252 -17.94 -0.55 4.74
N ILE A 253 -17.86 -1.72 4.08
CA ILE A 253 -18.86 -2.22 3.13
C ILE A 253 -19.20 -3.68 3.49
N SER A 254 -20.46 -3.96 3.81
CA SER A 254 -21.02 -5.28 4.17
C SER A 254 -22.54 -5.19 4.11
N ASP A 255 -23.27 -6.30 4.01
CA ASP A 255 -24.74 -6.29 4.13
C ASP A 255 -25.24 -6.02 5.57
N ASN A 256 -24.38 -6.14 6.59
CA ASN A 256 -24.68 -5.78 7.98
C ASN A 256 -23.62 -4.82 8.59
N PRO A 257 -23.50 -3.58 8.08
CA PRO A 257 -22.43 -2.68 8.47
C PRO A 257 -22.47 -2.35 9.97
N GLY A 258 -21.31 -2.43 10.61
CA GLY A 258 -21.05 -2.16 12.01
C GLY A 258 -21.06 -3.38 12.92
N LYS A 259 -21.36 -4.57 12.40
CA LYS A 259 -21.39 -5.81 13.16
C LYS A 259 -20.58 -6.89 12.45
N HIS A 260 -19.83 -7.65 13.23
CA HIS A 260 -19.17 -8.87 12.75
C HIS A 260 -20.20 -10.00 12.71
N GLU A 261 -20.25 -10.76 11.63
CA GLU A 261 -21.08 -11.95 11.50
C GLU A 261 -20.27 -13.25 11.58
N LEU A 262 -20.83 -14.25 12.25
CA LEU A 262 -20.12 -15.49 12.54
C LEU A 262 -19.71 -16.21 11.23
N GLY A 263 -18.40 -16.33 11.00
CA GLY A 263 -17.84 -16.98 9.81
C GLY A 263 -17.78 -16.12 8.55
N GLU A 264 -18.18 -14.85 8.64
CA GLU A 264 -17.94 -13.81 7.63
C GLU A 264 -16.50 -13.30 7.79
N PRO A 265 -15.60 -13.51 6.81
CA PRO A 265 -14.25 -12.98 6.89
C PRO A 265 -14.23 -11.44 6.81
N GLU A 266 -13.35 -10.83 7.60
CA GLU A 266 -13.02 -9.42 7.44
C GLU A 266 -11.83 -9.25 6.47
N PHE A 267 -11.98 -8.33 5.51
CA PHE A 267 -10.97 -7.96 4.50
C PHE A 267 -10.66 -6.46 4.57
N ARG A 268 -9.44 -6.06 4.20
CA ARG A 268 -9.09 -4.63 4.07
C ARG A 268 -8.19 -4.27 2.89
N TYR A 269 -8.35 -3.03 2.42
CA TYR A 269 -7.34 -2.34 1.63
C TYR A 269 -6.90 -1.04 2.30
N VAL A 270 -5.61 -0.76 2.23
CA VAL A 270 -5.01 0.49 2.68
C VAL A 270 -4.18 1.10 1.56
N ALA A 271 -4.38 2.39 1.33
CA ALA A 271 -3.59 3.15 0.37
C ALA A 271 -3.09 4.47 0.96
N GLY A 272 -2.21 5.14 0.20
CA GLY A 272 -1.68 6.45 0.55
C GLY A 272 -0.90 6.45 1.87
N MET A 273 -0.13 5.39 2.14
CA MET A 273 0.81 5.36 3.27
C MET A 273 1.96 6.35 3.03
N HIS A 274 2.43 6.44 1.79
CA HIS A 274 3.15 7.60 1.31
C HIS A 274 2.16 8.53 0.61
N GLY A 275 2.21 9.82 0.93
CA GLY A 275 1.21 10.77 0.46
C GLY A 275 1.30 11.06 -1.04
N ASN A 276 2.50 10.98 -1.63
CA ASN A 276 2.73 11.19 -3.06
C ASN A 276 2.53 9.94 -3.93
N GLU A 277 2.17 8.80 -3.33
CA GLU A 277 1.84 7.57 -4.05
C GLU A 277 0.32 7.48 -4.22
N VAL A 278 -0.17 8.25 -5.19
CA VAL A 278 -1.58 8.69 -5.26
C VAL A 278 -2.50 7.67 -5.89
N LEU A 279 -2.01 6.83 -6.81
CA LEU A 279 -2.87 5.95 -7.60
C LEU A 279 -3.73 5.03 -6.71
N GLY A 280 -3.13 4.41 -5.68
CA GLY A 280 -3.86 3.55 -4.76
C GLY A 280 -5.02 4.26 -4.03
N ARG A 281 -4.84 5.55 -3.68
CA ARG A 281 -5.89 6.35 -3.04
C ARG A 281 -7.09 6.49 -3.97
N GLU A 282 -6.85 6.90 -5.21
CA GLU A 282 -7.93 7.14 -6.18
C GLU A 282 -8.62 5.83 -6.57
N LEU A 283 -7.88 4.74 -6.77
CA LEU A 283 -8.45 3.40 -7.03
C LEU A 283 -9.39 2.95 -5.90
N LEU A 284 -9.06 3.21 -4.63
CA LEU A 284 -9.98 2.87 -3.52
C LEU A 284 -11.24 3.74 -3.51
N LEU A 285 -11.15 5.02 -3.91
CA LEU A 285 -12.34 5.88 -4.06
C LEU A 285 -13.19 5.44 -5.26
N ASN A 286 -12.58 5.00 -6.36
CA ASN A 286 -13.28 4.42 -7.50
C ASN A 286 -13.95 3.08 -7.12
N LEU A 287 -13.26 2.23 -6.36
CA LEU A 287 -13.80 0.95 -5.87
C LEU A 287 -15.03 1.14 -4.97
N MET A 288 -15.02 2.13 -4.07
CA MET A 288 -16.19 2.46 -3.24
C MET A 288 -17.40 2.84 -4.10
N GLN A 289 -17.19 3.66 -5.13
CA GLN A 289 -18.25 4.06 -6.07
C GLN A 289 -18.75 2.86 -6.89
N TYR A 290 -17.82 2.06 -7.42
CA TYR A 290 -18.10 0.87 -8.23
C TYR A 290 -18.95 -0.15 -7.46
N ILE A 291 -18.52 -0.55 -6.25
CA ILE A 291 -19.25 -1.53 -5.44
C ILE A 291 -20.67 -1.04 -5.15
N CYS A 292 -20.85 0.21 -4.73
CA CYS A 292 -22.17 0.78 -4.46
C CYS A 292 -23.06 0.79 -5.71
N ARG A 293 -22.51 1.19 -6.87
CA ARG A 293 -23.25 1.23 -8.13
C ARG A 293 -23.66 -0.17 -8.59
N GLU A 294 -22.72 -1.08 -8.68
CA GLU A 294 -22.96 -2.45 -9.16
C GLU A 294 -23.90 -3.23 -8.24
N TYR A 295 -23.79 -3.01 -6.93
CA TYR A 295 -24.72 -3.56 -5.96
C TYR A 295 -26.16 -3.09 -6.23
N ASN A 296 -26.36 -1.78 -6.42
CA ASN A 296 -27.68 -1.21 -6.74
C ASN A 296 -28.21 -1.64 -8.11
N GLN A 297 -27.32 -1.95 -9.06
CA GLN A 297 -27.69 -2.47 -10.38
C GLN A 297 -28.01 -3.97 -10.39
N GLY A 298 -27.81 -4.69 -9.28
CA GLY A 298 -28.12 -6.11 -9.19
C GLY A 298 -27.00 -7.03 -9.65
N ASN A 299 -25.75 -6.55 -9.78
CA ASN A 299 -24.61 -7.38 -10.17
C ASN A 299 -24.36 -8.47 -9.12
N GLN A 300 -24.58 -9.72 -9.50
CA GLN A 300 -24.55 -10.86 -8.58
C GLN A 300 -23.17 -11.10 -7.96
N ARG A 301 -22.08 -10.83 -8.69
CA ARG A 301 -20.72 -10.98 -8.16
C ARG A 301 -20.49 -10.01 -7.00
N VAL A 302 -20.83 -8.74 -7.20
CA VAL A 302 -20.68 -7.69 -6.19
C VAL A 302 -21.63 -7.90 -5.00
N ILE A 303 -22.88 -8.29 -5.26
CA ILE A 303 -23.84 -8.61 -4.19
C ILE A 303 -23.32 -9.75 -3.32
N GLN A 304 -22.82 -10.83 -3.93
CA GLN A 304 -22.28 -11.96 -3.17
C GLN A 304 -21.03 -11.58 -2.39
N LEU A 305 -20.14 -10.78 -2.99
CA LEU A 305 -18.94 -10.28 -2.32
C LEU A 305 -19.29 -9.43 -1.08
N VAL A 306 -20.24 -8.50 -1.18
CA VAL A 306 -20.67 -7.64 -0.06
C VAL A 306 -21.39 -8.43 1.04
N LYS A 307 -22.10 -9.50 0.67
CA LYS A 307 -22.85 -10.34 1.61
C LYS A 307 -21.96 -11.34 2.37
N ASP A 308 -20.91 -11.82 1.70
CA ASP A 308 -20.05 -12.84 2.29
C ASP A 308 -18.80 -12.23 2.94
N THR A 309 -18.50 -10.94 2.72
CA THR A 309 -17.27 -10.29 3.20
C THR A 309 -17.54 -8.94 3.81
N ARG A 310 -16.92 -8.72 4.97
CA ARG A 310 -16.85 -7.41 5.59
C ARG A 310 -15.61 -6.67 5.10
N ILE A 311 -15.80 -5.68 4.24
CA ILE A 311 -14.72 -4.99 3.52
C ILE A 311 -14.43 -3.64 4.20
N HIS A 312 -13.15 -3.34 4.46
CA HIS A 312 -12.71 -2.09 5.07
C HIS A 312 -11.68 -1.37 4.17
N LEU A 313 -12.06 -0.21 3.62
CA LEU A 313 -11.24 0.55 2.67
C LEU A 313 -10.73 1.86 3.29
N LEU A 314 -9.41 1.97 3.46
CA LEU A 314 -8.72 3.19 3.93
C LEU A 314 -7.98 3.85 2.74
N PRO A 315 -8.56 4.89 2.11
CA PRO A 315 -7.98 5.51 0.92
C PRO A 315 -6.70 6.32 1.22
N SER A 316 -6.51 6.80 2.46
CA SER A 316 -5.34 7.61 2.80
C SER A 316 -4.93 7.45 4.25
N MET A 317 -3.81 6.77 4.44
CA MET A 317 -3.16 6.60 5.73
C MET A 317 -2.28 7.80 6.12
N ASN A 318 -1.70 8.49 5.12
CA ASN A 318 -0.94 9.73 5.26
C ASN A 318 -1.62 10.91 4.53
N PRO A 319 -2.73 11.45 5.08
CA PRO A 319 -3.41 12.57 4.43
C PRO A 319 -2.58 13.87 4.46
N ASP A 320 -1.69 14.06 5.45
CA ASP A 320 -0.85 15.26 5.55
C ASP A 320 0.18 15.33 4.40
N GLY A 321 0.87 14.22 4.15
CA GLY A 321 1.80 14.09 3.03
C GLY A 321 1.09 14.25 1.69
N TYR A 322 -0.13 13.69 1.56
CA TYR A 322 -0.92 13.81 0.32
C TYR A 322 -1.29 15.25 0.02
N GLU A 323 -1.78 16.04 0.98
CA GLU A 323 -2.12 17.45 0.72
C GLU A 323 -0.88 18.23 0.26
N THR A 324 0.31 17.92 0.80
CA THR A 324 1.58 18.55 0.38
C THR A 324 1.90 18.22 -1.08
N ALA A 325 1.76 16.96 -1.50
CA ALA A 325 1.98 16.56 -2.88
C ALA A 325 0.90 17.15 -3.82
N TYR A 326 -0.36 17.11 -3.39
CA TYR A 326 -1.51 17.59 -4.14
C TYR A 326 -1.45 19.09 -4.43
N GLU A 327 -1.02 19.90 -3.47
CA GLU A 327 -0.82 21.35 -3.66
C GLU A 327 0.21 21.67 -4.75
N LYS A 328 1.20 20.78 -4.94
CA LYS A 328 2.24 20.93 -5.95
C LYS A 328 1.80 20.42 -7.32
N GLY A 329 1.01 19.34 -7.37
CA GLY A 329 0.52 18.68 -8.58
C GLY A 329 1.33 17.43 -8.97
N SER A 330 0.73 16.57 -9.81
CA SER A 330 1.28 15.28 -10.28
C SER A 330 2.77 15.37 -10.64
N GLU A 331 3.07 16.13 -11.68
CA GLU A 331 4.37 16.14 -12.35
C GLU A 331 5.41 16.94 -11.56
N LEU A 332 4.94 17.83 -10.69
CA LEU A 332 5.81 18.79 -9.98
C LEU A 332 6.09 18.38 -8.53
N SER A 333 5.35 17.40 -7.99
CA SER A 333 5.61 16.84 -6.66
C SER A 333 6.95 16.09 -6.62
N GLY A 334 7.39 15.54 -7.74
CA GLY A 334 8.64 14.80 -7.82
C GLY A 334 8.66 13.54 -6.95
N TRP A 335 9.85 12.97 -6.74
CA TRP A 335 9.96 11.64 -6.12
C TRP A 335 9.66 11.58 -4.60
N ALA A 336 9.89 12.68 -3.87
CA ALA A 336 9.94 12.68 -2.40
C ALA A 336 8.95 13.64 -1.71
N LEU A 337 8.51 14.72 -2.37
CA LEU A 337 7.63 15.70 -1.73
C LEU A 337 6.29 15.04 -1.39
N GLY A 338 5.89 15.09 -0.12
CA GLY A 338 4.66 14.45 0.36
C GLY A 338 4.78 12.94 0.63
N ARG A 339 5.95 12.32 0.45
CA ARG A 339 6.18 10.92 0.82
C ARG A 339 6.05 10.70 2.33
N TYR A 340 6.78 11.50 3.09
CA TYR A 340 6.87 11.38 4.54
C TYR A 340 5.61 11.94 5.23
N SER A 341 5.40 11.55 6.48
CA SER A 341 4.44 12.24 7.36
C SER A 341 4.86 13.69 7.60
N PHE A 342 3.98 14.51 8.19
CA PHE A 342 4.28 15.89 8.54
C PHE A 342 5.56 16.04 9.39
N GLU A 343 5.86 15.06 10.24
CA GLU A 343 7.03 15.05 11.12
C GLU A 343 8.33 14.58 10.41
N GLY A 344 8.28 14.30 9.11
CA GLY A 344 9.41 13.78 8.33
C GLY A 344 9.65 12.27 8.54
N ILE A 345 8.69 11.56 9.11
CA ILE A 345 8.80 10.12 9.37
C ILE A 345 8.26 9.35 8.17
N ASP A 346 9.04 8.39 7.66
CA ASP A 346 8.58 7.41 6.67
C ASP A 346 7.68 6.42 7.39
N MET A 347 6.37 6.47 7.08
CA MET A 347 5.37 5.69 7.80
C MET A 347 5.60 4.19 7.65
N ASN A 348 6.13 3.75 6.50
CA ASN A 348 6.44 2.35 6.24
C ASN A 348 7.63 1.83 7.08
N HIS A 349 8.51 2.72 7.52
CA HIS A 349 9.64 2.39 8.40
C HIS A 349 9.34 2.60 9.88
N ASN A 350 8.15 3.09 10.25
CA ASN A 350 7.77 3.42 11.63
C ASN A 350 6.98 2.29 12.34
N PHE A 351 7.04 1.07 11.81
CA PHE A 351 6.38 -0.09 12.40
C PHE A 351 7.33 -0.84 13.36
N PRO A 352 6.81 -1.52 14.39
CA PRO A 352 7.61 -2.43 15.20
C PRO A 352 8.31 -3.48 14.34
N ASP A 353 9.63 -3.61 14.52
CA ASP A 353 10.41 -4.65 13.87
C ASP A 353 10.31 -5.96 14.66
N LEU A 354 9.26 -6.72 14.35
CA LEU A 354 9.02 -8.02 14.98
C LEU A 354 9.93 -9.12 14.41
N ASN A 355 10.59 -8.88 13.27
CA ASN A 355 11.51 -9.85 12.67
C ASN A 355 12.74 -10.02 13.56
N ASN A 356 13.39 -8.92 13.91
CA ASN A 356 14.57 -8.97 14.78
C ASN A 356 14.23 -9.58 16.14
N ILE A 357 13.10 -9.22 16.74
CA ILE A 357 12.61 -9.83 17.99
C ILE A 357 12.45 -11.35 17.85
N MET A 358 11.88 -11.82 16.73
CA MET A 358 11.71 -13.24 16.44
C MET A 358 13.05 -13.96 16.28
N TRP A 359 13.95 -13.41 15.45
CA TRP A 359 15.24 -14.03 15.13
C TRP A 359 16.13 -14.09 16.37
N ASP A 360 16.22 -13.00 17.14
CA ASP A 360 16.95 -12.97 18.41
C ASP A 360 16.43 -14.03 19.37
N ALA A 361 15.10 -14.16 19.49
CA ALA A 361 14.48 -15.17 20.33
C ALA A 361 14.80 -16.60 19.84
N GLN A 362 14.86 -16.83 18.52
CA GLN A 362 15.24 -18.13 17.94
C GLN A 362 16.73 -18.44 18.14
N GLU A 363 17.61 -17.46 18.05
CA GLU A 363 19.04 -17.65 18.29
C GLU A 363 19.35 -17.98 19.75
N LEU A 364 18.70 -17.28 20.68
CA LEU A 364 18.90 -17.46 22.12
C LEU A 364 18.22 -18.72 22.68
N ALA A 365 17.25 -19.29 21.96
CA ALA A 365 16.49 -20.43 22.46
C ALA A 365 17.23 -21.76 22.37
N ILE A 366 17.37 -22.44 23.53
CA ILE A 366 17.86 -23.81 23.65
C ILE A 366 17.05 -24.79 22.76
N ASN A 367 15.77 -24.51 22.54
CA ASN A 367 14.93 -25.25 21.61
C ASN A 367 14.17 -24.30 20.67
N LYS A 368 14.74 -24.10 19.48
CA LYS A 368 14.16 -23.25 18.42
C LYS A 368 12.71 -23.59 18.08
N ARG A 369 12.30 -24.86 18.21
CA ARG A 369 10.92 -25.32 17.93
C ARG A 369 9.88 -24.85 18.96
N ARG A 370 10.31 -24.24 20.08
CA ARG A 370 9.42 -23.69 21.12
C ARG A 370 9.27 -22.17 21.04
N VAL A 371 10.06 -21.50 20.21
CA VAL A 371 9.93 -20.07 19.98
C VAL A 371 8.77 -19.87 19.03
N SER A 372 7.80 -19.05 19.44
CA SER A 372 6.68 -18.69 18.57
C SER A 372 7.15 -17.66 17.55
N ASN A 373 6.68 -17.80 16.32
CA ASN A 373 6.90 -16.91 15.19
C ASN A 373 5.58 -16.28 14.72
N HIS A 374 4.61 -16.16 15.63
CA HIS A 374 3.28 -15.62 15.38
C HIS A 374 2.75 -15.03 16.68
N TYR A 375 1.91 -14.00 16.59
CA TYR A 375 1.41 -13.26 17.76
C TYR A 375 2.52 -12.72 18.68
N ILE A 376 3.62 -12.27 18.08
CA ILE A 376 4.72 -11.64 18.82
C ILE A 376 4.19 -10.33 19.42
N PRO A 377 4.22 -10.14 20.75
CA PRO A 377 3.62 -8.96 21.36
C PRO A 377 4.32 -7.68 20.89
N MET A 378 3.54 -6.64 20.60
CA MET A 378 4.11 -5.33 20.30
C MET A 378 4.82 -4.76 21.53
N PRO A 379 6.02 -4.18 21.37
CA PRO A 379 6.70 -3.48 22.46
C PRO A 379 5.83 -2.38 23.08
N GLU A 380 5.91 -2.20 24.41
CA GLU A 380 5.04 -1.29 25.16
C GLU A 380 5.09 0.17 24.65
N TYR A 381 6.23 0.63 24.15
CA TYR A 381 6.37 1.99 23.62
C TYR A 381 5.53 2.26 22.36
N TYR A 382 5.19 1.22 21.59
CA TYR A 382 4.24 1.32 20.49
C TYR A 382 2.79 1.27 20.97
N THR A 383 2.49 0.85 22.21
CA THR A 383 1.10 0.66 22.68
C THR A 383 0.41 1.92 23.21
N SER A 384 1.07 3.09 23.15
CA SER A 384 0.51 4.37 23.60
C SER A 384 -0.65 4.84 22.70
N THR A 385 -1.59 5.59 23.27
CA THR A 385 -2.81 6.07 22.59
C THR A 385 -2.57 7.14 21.52
N GLU A 386 -1.33 7.61 21.39
CA GLU A 386 -0.94 8.74 20.52
C GLU A 386 -0.32 8.28 19.18
N ALA A 387 0.03 6.99 19.05
CA ALA A 387 0.64 6.47 17.84
C ALA A 387 -0.41 5.87 16.89
N LEU A 388 -0.01 5.72 15.62
CA LEU A 388 -0.59 4.90 14.53
C LEU A 388 -1.18 3.53 14.95
N VAL A 389 -0.92 3.10 16.18
CA VAL A 389 -1.19 1.80 16.77
C VAL A 389 -2.65 1.53 17.11
N HIS A 390 -3.53 2.54 17.05
CA HIS A 390 -4.97 2.26 17.09
C HIS A 390 -5.41 1.39 15.90
N TYR A 391 -4.76 1.54 14.73
CA TYR A 391 -4.96 0.66 13.58
C TYR A 391 -4.54 -0.79 13.88
N TYR A 392 -3.39 -1.02 14.53
CA TYR A 392 -2.88 -2.37 14.83
C TYR A 392 -3.76 -3.18 15.79
N ARG A 393 -4.48 -2.51 16.70
CA ARG A 393 -5.38 -3.17 17.65
C ARG A 393 -6.66 -3.71 17.01
N GLN A 394 -7.11 -3.14 15.90
CA GLN A 394 -8.30 -3.62 15.20
C GLN A 394 -7.96 -4.79 14.25
N CYS A 395 -6.67 -5.15 14.10
CA CYS A 395 -6.22 -6.15 13.14
C CYS A 395 -6.46 -7.62 13.53
N PHE A 396 -6.90 -7.90 14.76
CA PHE A 396 -7.00 -9.29 15.25
C PHE A 396 -8.02 -10.14 14.49
N THR A 397 -8.96 -9.52 13.77
CA THR A 397 -10.09 -10.20 13.10
C THR A 397 -9.91 -10.34 11.58
N PHE A 398 -8.98 -9.62 10.94
CA PHE A 398 -8.80 -9.70 9.48
C PHE A 398 -8.12 -11.00 9.05
N ALA A 399 -8.65 -11.60 7.99
CA ALA A 399 -8.11 -12.80 7.36
C ALA A 399 -7.09 -12.46 6.25
N LEU A 400 -7.31 -11.35 5.53
CA LEU A 400 -6.47 -10.90 4.40
C LEU A 400 -6.51 -9.37 4.31
N GLY A 401 -5.39 -8.77 3.89
CA GLY A 401 -5.29 -7.34 3.61
C GLY A 401 -4.34 -7.04 2.46
N GLY A 402 -4.52 -5.90 1.79
CA GLY A 402 -3.55 -5.39 0.82
C GLY A 402 -3.15 -3.95 1.14
N GLY A 403 -1.86 -3.66 1.11
CA GLY A 403 -1.31 -2.30 1.08
C GLY A 403 -0.99 -1.91 -0.36
N ALA A 404 -1.60 -0.85 -0.86
CA ALA A 404 -1.23 -0.25 -2.14
C ALA A 404 -0.26 0.90 -1.87
N THR A 405 1.02 0.67 -2.18
CA THR A 405 2.06 1.70 -2.30
C THR A 405 2.42 1.85 -3.78
N GLY A 406 3.11 2.92 -4.15
CA GLY A 406 3.42 3.23 -5.54
C GLY A 406 4.87 3.65 -5.74
N ALA A 407 5.68 2.72 -6.24
CA ALA A 407 6.74 2.84 -7.22
C ALA A 407 7.20 1.41 -7.52
N ARG A 408 7.05 0.96 -8.77
CA ARG A 408 7.62 -0.32 -9.21
C ARG A 408 9.15 -0.30 -9.00
N LEU A 409 9.64 -0.94 -7.95
CA LEU A 409 11.04 -1.35 -7.90
C LEU A 409 11.18 -2.54 -8.84
N THR A 410 12.05 -2.44 -9.85
CA THR A 410 12.36 -3.55 -10.75
C THR A 410 13.07 -4.65 -9.97
N LEU A 411 12.32 -5.53 -9.31
CA LEU A 411 12.85 -6.79 -8.79
C LEU A 411 13.15 -7.70 -9.99
N LYS A 412 14.37 -7.61 -10.53
CA LYS A 412 14.96 -8.73 -11.26
C LYS A 412 15.09 -9.86 -10.24
N LEU A 413 14.17 -10.82 -10.28
CA LEU A 413 14.37 -12.13 -9.66
C LEU A 413 15.49 -12.82 -10.43
N ASP A 414 16.74 -12.50 -10.07
CA ASP A 414 17.91 -13.24 -10.55
C ASP A 414 17.94 -14.59 -9.80
N PRO A 415 17.80 -15.74 -10.48
CA PRO A 415 17.64 -17.04 -9.82
C PRO A 415 18.84 -17.50 -8.97
N ASP A 416 19.99 -16.81 -9.09
CA ASP A 416 21.27 -17.26 -8.56
C ASP A 416 21.85 -16.37 -7.43
N GLN A 417 21.11 -15.40 -6.89
CA GLN A 417 21.55 -14.60 -5.73
C GLN A 417 20.90 -14.97 -4.39
N ASP A 418 21.72 -14.99 -3.33
CA ASP A 418 21.42 -15.31 -1.93
C ASP A 418 20.13 -14.61 -1.44
N PRO A 419 19.14 -15.31 -0.85
CA PRO A 419 17.84 -14.75 -0.44
C PRO A 419 17.89 -13.81 0.76
N ARG A 420 19.03 -13.15 1.01
CA ARG A 420 19.18 -12.12 2.03
C ARG A 420 19.03 -10.74 1.42
N LEU A 421 17.89 -10.13 1.77
CA LEU A 421 17.57 -8.70 1.70
C LEU A 421 17.20 -8.18 0.32
N ASP A 422 15.88 -8.21 0.04
CA ASP A 422 15.26 -7.12 -0.69
C ASP A 422 14.23 -6.40 0.21
N TRP A 423 14.30 -5.08 0.24
CA TRP A 423 13.64 -4.20 1.21
C TRP A 423 12.11 -4.22 1.12
N THR A 424 11.56 -4.79 0.04
CA THR A 424 10.13 -4.99 -0.22
C THR A 424 9.48 -6.09 0.63
N LEU A 425 10.23 -7.04 1.19
CA LEU A 425 9.67 -8.13 2.01
C LEU A 425 9.29 -7.71 3.45
N ASN A 426 9.77 -6.55 3.91
CA ASN A 426 9.61 -6.13 5.31
C ASN A 426 8.18 -5.73 5.71
N GLN A 427 7.31 -5.38 4.76
CA GLN A 427 5.91 -5.00 5.05
C GLN A 427 5.04 -6.23 5.30
N ILE A 428 5.12 -7.22 4.40
CA ILE A 428 4.37 -8.48 4.41
C ILE A 428 4.55 -9.22 5.74
N LEU A 429 5.77 -9.22 6.28
CA LEU A 429 6.13 -9.96 7.47
C LEU A 429 5.51 -9.40 8.76
N ARG A 430 5.17 -8.10 8.84
CA ARG A 430 4.84 -7.46 10.14
C ARG A 430 3.45 -7.82 10.65
N TYR A 431 2.42 -7.75 9.81
CA TYR A 431 1.06 -8.18 10.19
C TYR A 431 0.97 -9.68 10.39
N TYR A 432 1.70 -10.42 9.56
CA TYR A 432 1.84 -11.85 9.68
C TYR A 432 2.38 -12.23 11.07
N LEU A 433 3.42 -11.54 11.57
CA LEU A 433 4.01 -11.88 12.87
C LEU A 433 3.18 -11.49 14.10
N HIS A 434 2.24 -10.54 14.00
CA HIS A 434 1.43 -10.07 15.13
C HIS A 434 -0.02 -10.55 15.13
N THR A 435 -0.60 -10.84 13.97
CA THR A 435 -2.05 -11.02 13.76
C THR A 435 -2.36 -12.24 12.90
N ASN A 436 -3.64 -12.50 12.63
CA ASN A 436 -4.07 -13.49 11.63
C ASN A 436 -3.90 -13.02 10.18
N CYS A 437 -3.79 -11.70 9.98
CA CYS A 437 -3.93 -11.09 8.67
C CYS A 437 -2.71 -11.40 7.81
N PHE A 438 -2.95 -11.94 6.62
CA PHE A 438 -1.94 -12.04 5.58
C PHE A 438 -2.02 -10.75 4.79
N GLU A 439 -0.94 -9.97 4.74
CA GLU A 439 -0.91 -8.72 4.00
C GLU A 439 0.13 -8.77 2.89
N ILE A 440 -0.22 -8.28 1.70
CA ILE A 440 0.74 -8.05 0.62
C ILE A 440 0.87 -6.56 0.34
N THR A 441 2.06 -6.16 -0.12
CA THR A 441 2.28 -4.84 -0.71
C THR A 441 2.17 -4.95 -2.22
N VAL A 442 1.39 -4.05 -2.82
CA VAL A 442 1.18 -3.96 -4.27
C VAL A 442 1.70 -2.62 -4.75
N GLU A 443 2.67 -2.63 -5.67
CA GLU A 443 3.16 -1.45 -6.37
C GLU A 443 2.38 -1.26 -7.67
N LEU A 444 1.62 -0.17 -7.79
CA LEU A 444 0.62 -0.01 -8.85
C LEU A 444 1.15 0.64 -10.14
N SER A 445 2.11 1.57 -10.03
CA SER A 445 2.58 2.37 -11.16
C SER A 445 4.06 2.77 -11.01
N CYS A 446 4.71 3.10 -12.13
CA CYS A 446 6.06 3.71 -12.13
C CYS A 446 6.00 5.18 -11.72
N ASP A 447 5.03 5.90 -12.29
CA ASP A 447 4.66 7.25 -11.85
C ASP A 447 3.94 7.18 -10.50
N LYS A 448 4.47 7.84 -9.48
CA LYS A 448 3.87 7.83 -8.13
C LYS A 448 2.58 8.62 -8.09
N PHE A 449 2.50 9.68 -8.88
CA PHE A 449 1.39 10.61 -8.93
C PHE A 449 0.98 10.80 -10.40
N PRO A 450 0.39 9.77 -11.04
CA PRO A 450 0.01 9.82 -12.44
C PRO A 450 -1.00 10.94 -12.69
N HIS A 451 -0.94 11.56 -13.86
CA HIS A 451 -1.84 12.67 -14.20
C HIS A 451 -3.30 12.19 -14.21
N ALA A 452 -4.23 13.11 -13.93
CA ALA A 452 -5.66 12.79 -13.82
C ALA A 452 -6.25 12.11 -15.07
N SER A 453 -5.71 12.41 -16.27
CA SER A 453 -6.11 11.78 -17.53
C SER A 453 -5.77 10.29 -17.62
N GLU A 454 -4.85 9.79 -16.80
CA GLU A 454 -4.43 8.39 -16.78
C GLU A 454 -5.25 7.55 -15.80
N LEU A 455 -5.98 8.17 -14.86
CA LEU A 455 -6.78 7.46 -13.86
C LEU A 455 -7.84 6.49 -14.44
N PRO A 456 -8.55 6.81 -15.54
CA PRO A 456 -9.53 5.88 -16.10
C PRO A 456 -8.91 4.58 -16.63
N ILE A 457 -7.76 4.66 -17.29
CA ILE A 457 -7.05 3.48 -17.81
C ILE A 457 -6.42 2.69 -16.66
N GLU A 458 -5.86 3.38 -15.67
CA GLU A 458 -5.33 2.71 -14.47
C GLU A 458 -6.42 1.99 -13.68
N TRP A 459 -7.63 2.54 -13.64
CA TRP A 459 -8.79 1.84 -13.08
C TRP A 459 -9.11 0.56 -13.85
N GLU A 460 -9.19 0.60 -15.18
CA GLU A 460 -9.45 -0.61 -15.98
C GLU A 460 -8.35 -1.66 -15.83
N ASN A 461 -7.08 -1.24 -15.72
CA ASN A 461 -5.95 -2.13 -15.50
C ASN A 461 -6.01 -2.87 -14.15
N ASN A 462 -6.61 -2.25 -13.12
CA ASN A 462 -6.57 -2.73 -11.74
C ASN A 462 -7.90 -3.26 -11.20
N LYS A 463 -9.06 -2.86 -11.77
CA LYS A 463 -10.40 -3.19 -11.29
C LYS A 463 -10.60 -4.69 -11.03
N GLU A 464 -10.29 -5.52 -12.03
CA GLU A 464 -10.48 -6.97 -11.90
C GLU A 464 -9.53 -7.58 -10.86
N SER A 465 -8.28 -7.11 -10.81
CA SER A 465 -7.30 -7.55 -9.82
C SER A 465 -7.73 -7.23 -8.39
N LEU A 466 -8.30 -6.04 -8.16
CA LEU A 466 -8.83 -5.63 -6.85
C LEU A 466 -9.98 -6.54 -6.40
N LEU A 467 -10.92 -6.86 -7.31
CA LEU A 467 -12.04 -7.75 -7.01
C LEU A 467 -11.57 -9.19 -6.74
N LEU A 468 -10.73 -9.74 -7.62
CA LEU A 468 -10.21 -11.12 -7.49
C LEU A 468 -9.40 -11.31 -6.21
N TYR A 469 -8.63 -10.31 -5.80
CA TYR A 469 -7.84 -10.39 -4.57
C TYR A 469 -8.74 -10.40 -3.33
N MET A 470 -9.79 -9.57 -3.29
CA MET A 470 -10.80 -9.63 -2.22
C MET A 470 -11.45 -11.01 -2.14
N GLU A 471 -11.80 -11.61 -3.29
CA GLU A 471 -12.40 -12.94 -3.36
C GLU A 471 -11.47 -14.05 -2.81
N GLN A 472 -10.14 -13.84 -2.78
CA GLN A 472 -9.21 -14.82 -2.21
C GLN A 472 -9.38 -15.02 -0.70
N VAL A 473 -10.02 -14.09 0.01
CA VAL A 473 -10.31 -14.22 1.45
C VAL A 473 -11.19 -15.44 1.76
N HIS A 474 -11.91 -15.94 0.75
CA HIS A 474 -12.78 -17.11 0.83
C HIS A 474 -12.07 -18.43 0.55
N ARG A 475 -10.75 -18.49 0.45
CA ARG A 475 -10.03 -19.75 0.21
C ARG A 475 -9.59 -20.45 1.50
N GLY A 476 -9.23 -21.73 1.39
CA GLY A 476 -8.69 -22.51 2.50
C GLY A 476 -9.77 -23.08 3.43
N LEU A 477 -9.58 -22.90 4.74
CA LEU A 477 -10.49 -23.39 5.78
C LEU A 477 -11.12 -22.23 6.53
N LYS A 478 -12.38 -22.40 6.91
CA LYS A 478 -13.02 -21.58 7.96
C LYS A 478 -13.79 -22.45 8.92
N GLY A 479 -14.16 -21.94 10.08
CA GLY A 479 -14.99 -22.71 11.02
C GLY A 479 -15.13 -22.03 12.36
N VAL A 480 -15.83 -22.69 13.27
CA VAL A 480 -16.09 -22.18 14.62
C VAL A 480 -15.66 -23.19 15.68
N ILE A 481 -14.93 -22.70 16.68
CA ILE A 481 -14.45 -23.46 17.82
C ILE A 481 -15.42 -23.24 18.98
N ARG A 482 -16.15 -24.28 19.36
CA ARG A 482 -17.20 -24.19 20.40
C ARG A 482 -16.88 -24.99 21.63
N ASP A 483 -17.33 -24.51 22.78
CA ASP A 483 -17.36 -25.26 24.02
C ASP A 483 -18.41 -26.38 23.94
N LYS A 484 -18.02 -27.59 24.35
CA LYS A 484 -18.88 -28.78 24.27
C LYS A 484 -20.19 -28.63 25.05
N ASP A 485 -20.13 -28.01 26.22
CA ASP A 485 -21.23 -28.00 27.18
C ASP A 485 -22.14 -26.77 26.95
N THR A 486 -21.54 -25.59 26.74
CA THR A 486 -22.27 -24.31 26.59
C THR A 486 -22.60 -23.96 25.14
N ARG A 487 -21.96 -24.62 24.16
CA ARG A 487 -22.04 -24.30 22.72
C ARG A 487 -21.55 -22.90 22.32
N ALA A 488 -21.10 -22.09 23.28
CA ALA A 488 -20.53 -20.78 23.04
C ALA A 488 -19.20 -20.90 22.27
N GLY A 489 -18.89 -19.87 21.48
CA GLY A 489 -17.61 -19.69 20.85
C GLY A 489 -16.46 -19.58 21.86
N ILE A 490 -15.30 -20.12 21.51
CA ILE A 490 -14.08 -20.02 22.32
C ILE A 490 -13.14 -19.05 21.63
N ALA A 491 -13.02 -17.85 22.17
CA ALA A 491 -12.08 -16.83 21.71
C ALA A 491 -10.62 -17.22 21.97
N ASN A 492 -9.71 -16.71 21.12
CA ASN A 492 -8.26 -16.87 21.27
C ASN A 492 -7.78 -18.33 21.33
N ALA A 493 -8.59 -19.29 20.87
CA ALA A 493 -8.14 -20.66 20.68
C ALA A 493 -7.14 -20.70 19.53
N VAL A 494 -6.07 -21.46 19.66
CA VAL A 494 -5.04 -21.55 18.64
C VAL A 494 -5.32 -22.71 17.71
N ILE A 495 -5.20 -22.43 16.42
CA ILE A 495 -5.38 -23.39 15.33
C ILE A 495 -4.02 -23.59 14.67
N LYS A 496 -3.49 -24.79 14.83
CA LYS A 496 -2.22 -25.23 14.27
C LYS A 496 -2.45 -26.15 13.10
N VAL A 497 -1.74 -25.91 12.00
CA VAL A 497 -1.70 -26.80 10.84
C VAL A 497 -0.40 -27.60 10.89
N ASP A 498 -0.49 -28.92 10.97
CA ASP A 498 0.71 -29.77 10.99
C ASP A 498 1.54 -29.56 9.71
N GLY A 499 2.84 -29.34 9.87
CA GLY A 499 3.76 -29.07 8.75
C GLY A 499 3.89 -27.59 8.37
N LEU A 500 3.00 -26.72 8.85
CA LEU A 500 3.15 -25.27 8.67
C LEU A 500 3.65 -24.63 9.97
N GLY A 501 4.67 -23.78 9.82
CA GLY A 501 5.34 -23.15 10.95
C GLY A 501 4.58 -21.98 11.56
N HIS A 502 3.32 -21.72 11.24
CA HIS A 502 2.62 -20.50 11.66
C HIS A 502 1.18 -20.82 12.08
N ASP A 503 0.83 -20.51 13.33
CA ASP A 503 -0.49 -20.80 13.91
C ASP A 503 -1.37 -19.54 13.93
N ILE A 504 -2.69 -19.72 13.82
CA ILE A 504 -3.68 -18.63 13.88
C ILE A 504 -4.50 -18.71 15.18
N ARG A 505 -5.29 -17.68 15.47
CA ARG A 505 -6.24 -17.68 16.60
C ARG A 505 -7.68 -17.48 16.15
N SER A 506 -8.63 -18.02 16.91
CA SER A 506 -10.04 -17.68 16.73
C SER A 506 -10.38 -16.28 17.24
N ALA A 507 -11.31 -15.63 16.55
CA ALA A 507 -11.90 -14.36 16.94
C ALA A 507 -12.85 -14.52 18.15
N VAL A 508 -13.49 -13.43 18.56
CA VAL A 508 -14.26 -13.33 19.82
C VAL A 508 -15.38 -14.37 19.91
N ASP A 509 -16.05 -14.65 18.80
CA ASP A 509 -17.15 -15.63 18.72
C ASP A 509 -16.66 -17.05 18.39
N GLY A 510 -15.34 -17.27 18.42
CA GLY A 510 -14.70 -18.56 18.22
C GLY A 510 -14.53 -18.98 16.76
N ASP A 511 -14.97 -18.15 15.82
CA ASP A 511 -14.72 -18.33 14.39
C ASP A 511 -13.26 -18.06 14.01
N TYR A 512 -12.84 -18.67 12.92
CA TYR A 512 -11.49 -18.54 12.40
C TYR A 512 -11.48 -18.75 10.87
N TRP A 513 -10.45 -18.20 10.23
CA TRP A 513 -10.17 -18.36 8.80
C TRP A 513 -8.70 -18.69 8.62
N ARG A 514 -8.41 -19.71 7.82
CA ARG A 514 -7.05 -20.18 7.54
C ARG A 514 -6.88 -20.38 6.04
N LEU A 515 -6.25 -19.40 5.39
CA LEU A 515 -5.88 -19.48 3.98
C LEU A 515 -4.90 -20.65 3.77
N LEU A 516 -5.26 -21.57 2.87
CA LEU A 516 -4.51 -22.76 2.53
C LEU A 516 -4.72 -23.08 1.04
N ASN A 517 -3.70 -23.67 0.44
CA ASN A 517 -3.82 -24.27 -0.88
C ASN A 517 -4.67 -25.55 -0.83
N PRO A 518 -5.18 -26.04 -1.98
CA PRO A 518 -5.88 -27.31 -2.03
C PRO A 518 -5.00 -28.46 -1.51
N GLY A 519 -5.58 -29.31 -0.65
CA GLY A 519 -4.84 -30.40 -0.01
C GLY A 519 -5.49 -30.92 1.27
N GLU A 520 -4.90 -31.97 1.83
CA GLU A 520 -5.33 -32.58 3.11
C GLU A 520 -4.45 -32.09 4.25
N TYR A 521 -5.08 -31.54 5.29
CA TYR A 521 -4.38 -30.95 6.42
C TYR A 521 -4.81 -31.58 7.73
N LYS A 522 -3.82 -31.88 8.59
CA LYS A 522 -4.06 -32.27 9.98
C LYS A 522 -4.02 -31.03 10.85
N ILE A 523 -5.17 -30.69 11.41
CA ILE A 523 -5.38 -29.49 12.20
C ILE A 523 -5.46 -29.85 13.68
N THR A 524 -4.68 -29.15 14.50
CA THR A 524 -4.69 -29.27 15.96
C THR A 524 -5.20 -27.96 16.56
N VAL A 525 -6.29 -28.03 17.32
CA VAL A 525 -6.86 -26.89 18.03
C VAL A 525 -6.63 -27.04 19.53
N TRP A 526 -6.17 -25.96 20.17
CA TRP A 526 -6.01 -25.89 21.62
C TRP A 526 -6.48 -24.53 22.16
N ALA A 527 -7.04 -24.54 23.37
CA ALA A 527 -7.36 -23.33 24.12
C ALA A 527 -7.01 -23.53 25.60
N GLU A 528 -6.71 -22.44 26.31
CA GLU A 528 -6.46 -22.52 27.75
C GLU A 528 -7.68 -23.07 28.49
N GLY A 529 -7.46 -24.06 29.35
CA GLY A 529 -8.51 -24.73 30.11
C GLY A 529 -9.36 -25.74 29.34
N TYR A 530 -8.97 -26.09 28.12
CA TYR A 530 -9.58 -27.14 27.30
C TYR A 530 -8.59 -28.26 26.95
N PHE A 531 -9.11 -29.47 26.71
CA PHE A 531 -8.31 -30.53 26.10
C PHE A 531 -8.12 -30.24 24.59
N PRO A 532 -6.89 -30.38 24.05
CA PRO A 532 -6.63 -30.17 22.63
C PRO A 532 -7.39 -31.19 21.78
N ARG A 533 -7.75 -30.78 20.57
CA ARG A 533 -8.48 -31.64 19.62
C ARG A 533 -7.82 -31.62 18.24
N ILE A 534 -7.74 -32.78 17.63
CA ILE A 534 -7.14 -32.97 16.31
C ILE A 534 -8.23 -33.40 15.33
N ARG A 535 -8.18 -32.87 14.10
CA ARG A 535 -9.07 -33.24 13.00
C ARG A 535 -8.32 -33.15 11.67
N HIS A 536 -8.68 -34.02 10.73
CA HIS A 536 -8.26 -33.89 9.33
C HIS A 536 -9.31 -33.08 8.57
N CYS A 537 -8.87 -32.03 7.87
CA CYS A 537 -9.71 -31.17 7.05
C CYS A 537 -9.13 -31.15 5.63
N SER A 538 -9.99 -31.33 4.63
CA SER A 538 -9.65 -31.24 3.22
C SER A 538 -9.93 -29.83 2.72
N VAL A 539 -9.06 -29.28 1.88
CA VAL A 539 -9.27 -28.02 1.17
C VAL A 539 -9.44 -28.36 -0.31
N GLY A 540 -10.61 -28.06 -0.86
CA GLY A 540 -10.90 -28.23 -2.28
C GLY A 540 -10.25 -27.17 -3.18
N SER A 541 -10.41 -27.33 -4.49
CA SER A 541 -10.03 -26.33 -5.51
C SER A 541 -11.08 -25.24 -5.71
N GLU A 542 -12.26 -25.41 -5.13
CA GLU A 542 -13.37 -24.45 -5.22
C GLU A 542 -13.01 -23.10 -4.57
N PRO A 543 -13.59 -21.98 -5.04
CA PRO A 543 -13.31 -20.64 -4.51
C PRO A 543 -13.92 -20.37 -3.13
N HIS A 544 -14.46 -21.39 -2.45
CA HIS A 544 -15.14 -21.27 -1.16
C HIS A 544 -14.38 -22.04 -0.07
N ALA A 545 -14.33 -21.47 1.13
CA ALA A 545 -13.56 -22.01 2.22
C ALA A 545 -14.27 -23.25 2.78
N THR A 546 -13.52 -24.33 2.97
CA THR A 546 -14.08 -25.55 3.52
C THR A 546 -14.33 -25.38 5.02
N ILE A 547 -15.55 -25.68 5.46
CA ILE A 547 -15.96 -25.54 6.87
C ILE A 547 -15.35 -26.68 7.69
N CYS A 548 -14.51 -26.35 8.69
CA CYS A 548 -13.93 -27.31 9.62
C CYS A 548 -14.15 -26.92 11.09
N ASP A 549 -15.35 -27.16 11.61
CA ASP A 549 -15.68 -26.85 13.00
C ASP A 549 -14.96 -27.74 14.04
N PHE A 550 -14.75 -27.16 15.23
CA PHE A 550 -14.19 -27.87 16.38
C PHE A 550 -15.09 -27.73 17.61
N THR A 551 -15.09 -28.77 18.44
CA THR A 551 -15.75 -28.74 19.75
C THR A 551 -14.77 -29.17 20.83
N LEU A 552 -14.46 -28.27 21.76
CA LEU A 552 -13.49 -28.51 22.82
C LEU A 552 -14.18 -28.86 24.14
N THR A 553 -13.57 -29.78 24.91
CA THR A 553 -14.06 -30.16 26.24
C THR A 553 -13.17 -29.54 27.30
N LYS A 554 -13.77 -28.86 28.28
CA LYS A 554 -13.04 -28.26 29.41
C LYS A 554 -12.25 -29.30 30.20
N THR A 555 -11.11 -28.91 30.73
CA THR A 555 -10.34 -29.77 31.64
C THR A 555 -11.09 -30.00 32.94
N SER A 556 -10.75 -31.08 33.65
CA SER A 556 -11.32 -31.37 34.97
C SER A 556 -11.04 -30.27 36.00
N GLN A 557 -9.91 -29.56 35.86
CA GLN A 557 -9.55 -28.46 36.75
C GLN A 557 -10.44 -27.24 36.51
N ASP A 558 -10.62 -26.83 35.25
CA ASP A 558 -11.43 -25.64 34.93
C ASP A 558 -12.93 -25.90 35.08
N ARG A 559 -13.40 -27.12 34.83
CA ARG A 559 -14.76 -27.54 35.23
C ARG A 559 -14.96 -27.38 36.74
N LEU A 560 -13.97 -27.76 37.54
CA LEU A 560 -14.05 -27.60 39.00
C LEU A 560 -14.02 -26.14 39.42
N LYS A 561 -13.18 -25.30 38.80
CA LYS A 561 -13.17 -23.84 39.04
C LYS A 561 -14.54 -23.22 38.74
N GLN A 562 -15.18 -23.59 37.63
CA GLN A 562 -16.51 -23.10 37.28
C GLN A 562 -17.59 -23.55 38.28
N ILE A 563 -17.56 -24.82 38.70
CA ILE A 563 -18.48 -25.34 39.73
C ILE A 563 -18.31 -24.56 41.04
N LEU A 564 -17.07 -24.30 41.46
CA LEU A 564 -16.78 -23.53 42.67
C LEU A 564 -17.22 -22.06 42.54
N ALA A 565 -16.98 -21.43 41.39
CA ALA A 565 -17.37 -20.05 41.11
C ALA A 565 -18.90 -19.85 41.06
N SER A 566 -19.65 -20.88 40.64
CA SER A 566 -21.12 -20.88 40.62
C SER A 566 -21.76 -21.31 41.96
N GLY A 567 -20.97 -21.45 43.03
CA GLY A 567 -21.46 -21.88 44.35
C GLY A 567 -21.81 -23.37 44.45
N GLY A 568 -21.48 -24.16 43.43
CA GLY A 568 -21.69 -25.59 43.38
C GLY A 568 -20.75 -26.39 44.29
N LYS A 569 -21.24 -27.51 44.82
CA LYS A 569 -20.43 -28.41 45.65
C LYS A 569 -19.48 -29.24 44.79
N ILE A 570 -18.25 -29.45 45.28
CA ILE A 570 -17.24 -30.30 44.63
C ILE A 570 -17.85 -31.69 44.31
N PRO A 571 -17.76 -32.19 43.06
CA PRO A 571 -18.28 -33.51 42.70
C PRO A 571 -17.77 -34.62 43.61
N ARG A 572 -18.62 -35.60 43.95
CA ARG A 572 -18.30 -36.70 44.91
C ARG A 572 -16.99 -37.42 44.55
N ASP A 573 -16.75 -37.72 43.29
CA ASP A 573 -15.55 -38.43 42.84
C ASP A 573 -14.26 -37.63 43.11
N ASN A 574 -14.33 -36.30 42.94
CA ASN A 574 -13.22 -35.41 43.27
C ASN A 574 -13.01 -35.30 44.79
N GLN A 575 -14.08 -35.31 45.59
CA GLN A 575 -13.96 -35.36 47.06
C GLN A 575 -13.26 -36.65 47.52
N VAL A 576 -13.58 -37.79 46.90
CA VAL A 576 -12.95 -39.09 47.19
C VAL A 576 -11.47 -39.05 46.80
N ARG A 577 -11.12 -38.52 45.62
CA ARG A 577 -9.72 -38.35 45.19
C ARG A 577 -8.92 -37.43 46.11
N ILE A 578 -9.49 -36.31 46.54
CA ILE A 578 -8.86 -35.38 47.48
C ILE A 578 -8.63 -36.06 48.85
N ARG A 579 -9.62 -36.83 49.34
CA ARG A 579 -9.46 -37.64 50.57
C ARG A 579 -8.35 -38.67 50.42
N ALA A 580 -8.29 -39.37 49.30
CA ALA A 580 -7.24 -40.36 49.02
C ALA A 580 -5.84 -39.72 48.97
N MET A 581 -5.69 -38.56 48.33
CA MET A 581 -4.43 -37.81 48.32
C MET A 581 -4.02 -37.33 49.71
N ARG A 582 -4.96 -36.79 50.50
CA ARG A 582 -4.71 -36.40 51.90
C ARG A 582 -4.23 -37.60 52.72
N MET A 583 -4.89 -38.76 52.59
CA MET A 583 -4.47 -40.00 53.25
C MET A 583 -3.10 -40.48 52.80
N ARG A 584 -2.75 -40.35 51.51
CA ARG A 584 -1.41 -40.67 51.00
C ARG A 584 -0.33 -39.77 51.59
N LYS A 585 -0.58 -38.45 51.65
CA LYS A 585 0.33 -37.46 52.24
C LYS A 585 0.51 -37.68 53.74
N LEU A 586 -0.58 -38.05 54.43
CA LEU A 586 -0.56 -38.42 55.85
C LEU A 586 0.29 -39.68 56.06
N ARG A 587 0.06 -40.75 55.30
CA ARG A 587 0.85 -42.00 55.37
C ARG A 587 2.33 -41.77 55.10
N ALA A 588 2.68 -40.93 54.12
CA ALA A 588 4.07 -40.56 53.84
C ALA A 588 4.71 -39.83 55.03
N SER A 589 3.98 -38.87 55.62
CA SER A 589 4.44 -38.12 56.80
C SER A 589 4.62 -39.04 58.01
N THR A 590 3.66 -39.94 58.27
CA THR A 590 3.75 -40.94 59.35
C THR A 590 4.92 -41.91 59.13
N LYS A 591 5.18 -42.33 57.89
CA LYS A 591 6.32 -43.20 57.57
C LYS A 591 7.67 -42.53 57.85
N ILE A 592 7.79 -41.24 57.53
CA ILE A 592 8.99 -40.43 57.86
C ILE A 592 9.14 -40.30 59.39
N LEU A 593 8.05 -40.03 60.09
CA LEU A 593 8.05 -39.85 61.55
C LEU A 593 8.41 -41.16 62.29
N ASN A 594 7.89 -42.29 61.80
CA ASN A 594 8.23 -43.62 62.32
C ASN A 594 9.69 -43.99 62.05
N ARG A 595 10.22 -43.71 60.85
CA ARG A 595 11.66 -43.87 60.56
C ARG A 595 12.54 -43.06 61.51
N ARG A 596 12.17 -41.80 61.79
CA ARG A 596 12.90 -40.97 62.76
C ARG A 596 12.87 -41.55 64.18
N ARG A 597 11.72 -42.06 64.64
CA ARG A 597 11.57 -42.71 65.95
C ARG A 597 12.38 -44.02 66.05
N GLU A 598 12.43 -44.78 64.98
CA GLU A 598 13.22 -46.02 64.88
C GLU A 598 14.71 -45.73 64.90
N GLN A 599 15.17 -44.71 64.17
CA GLN A 599 16.54 -44.21 64.23
C GLN A 599 16.93 -43.75 65.65
N GLN A 600 16.03 -43.04 66.34
CA GLN A 600 16.25 -42.61 67.72
C GLN A 600 16.28 -43.80 68.71
N ARG A 601 15.47 -44.84 68.50
CA ARG A 601 15.53 -46.09 69.28
C ARG A 601 16.83 -46.84 69.07
N LEU A 602 17.25 -47.01 67.81
CA LEU A 602 18.54 -47.63 67.46
C LEU A 602 19.72 -46.86 68.06
N ASN A 603 19.67 -45.53 68.05
CA ASN A 603 20.69 -44.69 68.68
C ASN A 603 20.68 -44.77 70.22
N LYS A 604 19.53 -45.03 70.86
CA LYS A 604 19.44 -45.31 72.30
C LYS A 604 19.96 -46.70 72.67
N VAL A 605 19.74 -47.70 71.82
CA VAL A 605 20.25 -49.07 72.01
C VAL A 605 21.76 -49.13 71.80
N LYS A 606 22.33 -48.35 70.87
CA LYS A 606 23.79 -48.23 70.70
C LYS A 606 24.51 -47.44 71.81
N ARG A 607 23.77 -46.76 72.69
CA ARG A 607 24.30 -45.95 73.81
C ARG A 607 24.17 -46.64 75.17
N LYS A 608 23.56 -47.82 75.22
CA LYS A 608 23.62 -48.76 76.34
C LYS A 608 24.54 -49.91 75.94
#